data_AF-A0A3C0VKC3-F1
#
_entry.id   AF-A0A3C0VKC3-F1
#
_cell.length_a   1.000
_cell.length_b   1.000
_cell.length_c   1.000
_cell.angle_alpha   90.00
_cell.angle_beta   90.00
_cell.angle_gamma   90.00
#
_symmetry.space_group_name_H-M   'P 1'
#
loop_
_entity.id
_entity.type
_entity.pdbx_description
1 polymer ?
#
loop_
_entity_poly.entity_id
_entity_poly.type
_entity_poly.pdbx_seq_one_letter_code
_entity_poly.pdbx_strand_id
1 'polypeptide(L)'
;MTGIYFARSRANPIISVHRELGAEFFIWNQMLISKSYGHGVSCEHLAIRQSAGLTDMSGIKKVWVGGLAAQEVLDFVITRDCSKIHPGSAAYAALLDENGCLVDDVIVFHLTPQEREIYDASWLICFGAGFGVNYFAKSLQGNQVTAKSDDNIACLML
;
A
#
# COMPACT_ATOMS: atom_id res chain seq x y z
N MET A 1 12.81 13.07 -14.13
CA MET A 1 12.05 13.37 -12.91
C MET A 1 11.58 12.06 -12.31
N THR A 2 12.33 11.52 -11.36
CA THR A 2 11.97 10.30 -10.60
C THR A 2 11.19 10.73 -9.37
N GLY A 3 9.86 10.69 -9.45
CA GLY A 3 8.97 11.03 -8.34
C GLY A 3 7.74 10.14 -8.37
N ILE A 4 7.22 9.81 -7.18
CA ILE A 4 5.99 9.05 -7.01
C ILE A 4 4.86 10.06 -6.80
N TYR A 5 3.83 10.01 -7.65
CA TYR A 5 2.75 11.00 -7.64
C TYR A 5 1.39 10.32 -7.48
N PHE A 6 0.65 10.73 -6.45
CA PHE A 6 -0.77 10.39 -6.29
C PHE A 6 -1.62 11.59 -6.65
N ALA A 7 -2.84 11.35 -7.16
CA ALA A 7 -3.78 12.42 -7.43
C ALA A 7 -4.15 13.16 -6.13
N ARG A 8 -4.42 14.48 -6.23
CA ARG A 8 -4.89 15.30 -5.08
C ARG A 8 -6.21 14.79 -4.51
N SER A 9 -7.02 14.17 -5.35
CA SER A 9 -8.24 13.45 -4.99
C SER A 9 -8.22 12.13 -5.77
N ARG A 10 -8.32 11.00 -5.06
CA ARG A 10 -8.22 9.65 -5.62
C ARG A 10 -9.61 9.04 -5.70
N ALA A 11 -9.90 8.40 -6.83
CA ALA A 11 -11.19 7.75 -7.05
C ALA A 11 -11.16 6.31 -6.49
N ASN A 12 -12.14 5.97 -5.66
CA ASN A 12 -12.31 4.60 -5.19
C ASN A 12 -13.01 3.77 -6.28
N PRO A 13 -12.42 2.66 -6.75
CA PRO A 13 -12.96 1.86 -7.86
C PRO A 13 -14.28 1.16 -7.54
N ILE A 14 -14.60 0.96 -6.26
CA ILE A 14 -15.82 0.27 -5.81
C ILE A 14 -16.77 1.17 -5.02
N ILE A 15 -16.66 2.50 -5.19
CA ILE A 15 -17.46 3.46 -4.43
C ILE A 15 -18.97 3.32 -4.65
N SER A 16 -19.40 2.84 -5.81
CA SER A 16 -20.81 2.56 -6.09
C SER A 16 -21.37 1.48 -5.17
N VAL A 17 -20.61 0.40 -4.95
CA VAL A 17 -20.98 -0.71 -4.06
C VAL A 17 -21.18 -0.19 -2.63
N HIS A 18 -20.25 0.64 -2.15
CA HIS A 18 -20.37 1.24 -0.81
C HIS A 18 -21.63 2.11 -0.65
N ARG A 19 -21.98 2.87 -1.69
CA ARG A 19 -23.19 3.71 -1.67
C ARG A 19 -24.46 2.85 -1.65
N GLU A 20 -24.50 1.79 -2.44
CA GLU A 20 -25.61 0.84 -2.48
C GLU A 20 -25.81 0.13 -1.13
N LEU A 21 -24.72 -0.19 -0.44
CA LEU A 21 -24.74 -0.78 0.91
C LEU A 21 -25.04 0.24 2.02
N GLY A 22 -25.26 1.51 1.70
CA GLY A 22 -25.57 2.55 2.68
C GLY A 22 -24.40 2.90 3.60
N ALA A 23 -23.17 2.82 3.10
CA ALA A 23 -21.99 3.13 3.90
C ALA A 23 -21.96 4.59 4.36
N GLU A 24 -21.50 4.81 5.59
CA GLU A 24 -20.91 6.09 5.98
C GLU A 24 -19.50 6.17 5.41
N PHE A 25 -19.02 7.38 5.09
CA PHE A 25 -17.72 7.56 4.43
C PHE A 25 -16.77 8.43 5.22
N PHE A 26 -15.48 8.25 4.95
CA PHE A 26 -14.42 9.16 5.36
C PHE A 26 -13.33 9.25 4.27
N ILE A 27 -12.43 10.22 4.39
CA ILE A 27 -11.30 10.37 3.46
C ILE A 27 -10.05 9.79 4.10
N TRP A 28 -9.46 8.79 3.48
CA TRP A 28 -8.16 8.21 3.85
C TRP A 28 -7.22 8.30 2.68
N ASN A 29 -6.01 8.82 2.89
CA ASN A 29 -5.01 8.97 1.83
C ASN A 29 -5.57 9.62 0.56
N GLN A 30 -6.39 10.68 0.73
CA GLN A 30 -7.04 11.42 -0.36
C GLN A 30 -8.09 10.61 -1.17
N MET A 31 -8.48 9.42 -0.71
CA MET A 31 -9.52 8.59 -1.31
C MET A 31 -10.74 8.50 -0.39
N LEU A 32 -11.95 8.56 -0.95
CA LEU A 32 -13.19 8.32 -0.23
C LEU A 32 -13.38 6.80 0.01
N ILE A 33 -13.46 6.37 1.26
CA ILE A 33 -13.57 4.95 1.67
C ILE A 33 -14.74 4.78 2.63
N SER A 34 -15.32 3.58 2.69
CA SER A 34 -16.34 3.19 3.67
C SER A 34 -15.78 3.25 5.10
N LYS A 35 -16.50 3.89 6.01
CA LYS A 35 -16.21 3.97 7.45
C LYS A 35 -16.98 2.90 8.24
N SER A 36 -18.26 2.72 7.92
CA SER A 36 -19.19 1.81 8.60
C SER A 36 -20.43 1.61 7.71
N TYR A 37 -21.26 0.64 8.05
CA TYR A 37 -22.53 0.33 7.37
C TYR A 37 -23.73 0.42 8.31
N GLY A 38 -23.68 1.32 9.31
CA GLY A 38 -24.83 1.67 10.16
C GLY A 38 -25.21 0.68 11.28
N HIS A 39 -24.52 -0.47 11.41
CA HIS A 39 -24.80 -1.46 12.45
C HIS A 39 -24.06 -1.19 13.77
N GLY A 40 -23.13 -0.22 13.76
CA GLY A 40 -22.28 0.14 14.88
C GLY A 40 -21.00 -0.69 14.95
N VAL A 41 -19.90 -0.04 15.38
CA VAL A 41 -18.54 -0.61 15.39
C VAL A 41 -18.47 -1.94 16.16
N SER A 42 -19.18 -2.06 17.28
CA SER A 42 -19.20 -3.29 18.07
C SER A 42 -19.84 -4.47 17.33
N CYS A 43 -20.92 -4.23 16.57
CA CYS A 43 -21.60 -5.26 15.80
C CYS A 43 -20.72 -5.71 14.62
N GLU A 44 -20.12 -4.76 13.89
CA GLU A 44 -19.20 -5.06 12.79
C GLU A 44 -17.97 -5.83 13.29
N HIS A 45 -17.41 -5.43 14.44
CA HIS A 45 -16.30 -6.14 15.08
C HIS A 45 -16.67 -7.59 15.43
N LEU A 46 -17.83 -7.80 16.05
CA LEU A 46 -18.28 -9.15 16.42
C LEU A 46 -18.55 -10.01 15.18
N ALA A 47 -19.14 -9.45 14.12
CA ALA A 47 -19.35 -10.16 12.86
C ALA A 47 -18.03 -10.66 12.26
N ILE A 48 -16.98 -9.83 12.25
CA ILE A 48 -15.64 -10.21 11.81
C ILE A 48 -15.06 -11.31 12.70
N ARG A 49 -15.17 -11.16 14.02
CA ARG A 49 -14.57 -12.11 14.98
C ARG A 49 -15.27 -13.46 15.04
N GLN A 50 -16.56 -13.50 14.75
CA GLN A 50 -17.38 -14.71 14.84
C GLN A 50 -17.58 -15.40 13.48
N SER A 51 -17.34 -14.70 12.38
CA SER A 51 -17.49 -15.23 11.02
C SER A 51 -16.39 -14.68 10.11
N ALA A 52 -16.68 -13.66 9.32
CA ALA A 52 -15.77 -13.05 8.35
C ALA A 52 -16.17 -11.60 8.11
N GLY A 53 -15.23 -10.78 7.66
CA GLY A 53 -15.51 -9.44 7.15
C GLY A 53 -14.85 -9.23 5.81
N LEU A 54 -15.25 -8.17 5.12
CA LEU A 54 -14.56 -7.70 3.93
C LEU A 54 -14.39 -6.19 4.07
N THR A 55 -13.14 -5.74 4.11
CA THR A 55 -12.79 -4.33 4.27
C THR A 55 -12.17 -3.79 3.00
N ASP A 56 -12.64 -2.62 2.57
CA ASP A 56 -12.03 -1.89 1.46
C ASP A 56 -10.78 -1.13 1.93
N MET A 57 -9.62 -1.65 1.53
CA MET A 57 -8.30 -1.09 1.78
C MET A 57 -7.73 -0.37 0.54
N SER A 58 -8.56 -0.06 -0.46
CA SER A 58 -8.14 0.61 -1.71
C SER A 58 -7.49 1.98 -1.45
N GLY A 59 -7.80 2.61 -0.30
CA GLY A 59 -7.20 3.85 0.15
C GLY A 59 -5.69 3.77 0.42
N ILE A 60 -5.10 2.60 0.62
CA ILE A 60 -3.64 2.45 0.75
C ILE A 60 -2.92 3.05 -0.46
N LYS A 61 -1.81 3.76 -0.24
CA LYS A 61 -0.94 4.20 -1.34
C LYS A 61 -0.09 3.01 -1.78
N LYS A 62 -0.21 2.63 -3.05
CA LYS A 62 0.45 1.47 -3.65
C LYS A 62 1.50 1.93 -4.64
N VAL A 63 2.71 1.38 -4.55
CA VAL A 63 3.82 1.74 -5.43
C VAL A 63 4.50 0.50 -5.94
N TRP A 64 4.49 0.32 -7.26
CA TRP A 64 5.28 -0.66 -7.97
C TRP A 64 6.73 -0.21 -8.05
N VAL A 65 7.68 -1.08 -7.73
CA VAL A 65 9.12 -0.76 -7.72
C VAL A 65 9.90 -1.79 -8.52
N GLY A 66 10.67 -1.30 -9.49
CA GLY A 66 11.48 -2.11 -10.40
C GLY A 66 12.90 -1.55 -10.56
N GLY A 67 13.66 -2.16 -11.47
CA GLY A 67 15.06 -1.81 -11.72
C GLY A 67 16.06 -2.63 -10.89
N LEU A 68 17.33 -2.53 -11.26
CA LEU A 68 18.41 -3.38 -10.73
C LEU A 68 18.70 -3.11 -9.26
N ALA A 69 18.55 -1.87 -8.80
CA ALA A 69 18.83 -1.47 -7.43
C ALA A 69 17.57 -1.47 -6.52
N ALA A 70 16.44 -2.04 -6.98
CA ALA A 70 15.17 -1.98 -6.24
C ALA A 70 15.26 -2.61 -4.84
N GLN A 71 15.92 -3.76 -4.73
CA GLN A 71 16.10 -4.45 -3.45
C GLN A 71 17.02 -3.67 -2.51
N GLU A 72 18.11 -3.11 -3.03
CA GLU A 72 19.06 -2.31 -2.24
C GLU A 72 18.40 -1.05 -1.67
N VAL A 73 17.60 -0.36 -2.48
CA VAL A 73 16.82 0.80 -2.03
C VAL A 73 15.78 0.40 -0.98
N LEU A 74 15.13 -0.75 -1.14
CA LEU A 74 14.19 -1.26 -0.14
C LEU A 74 14.88 -1.57 1.18
N ASP A 75 15.98 -2.34 1.16
CA ASP A 75 16.77 -2.69 2.35
C ASP A 75 17.27 -1.45 3.10
N PHE A 76 17.56 -0.36 2.38
CA PHE A 76 17.96 0.90 2.99
C PHE A 76 16.80 1.61 3.71
N VAL A 77 15.58 1.51 3.18
CA VAL A 77 14.42 2.31 3.64
C VAL A 77 13.57 1.60 4.69
N ILE A 78 13.56 0.27 4.71
CA ILE A 78 12.72 -0.52 5.62
C ILE A 78 13.55 -1.28 6.65
N THR A 79 12.93 -1.62 7.79
CA THR A 79 13.62 -2.35 8.88
C THR A 79 13.77 -3.86 8.64
N ARG A 80 13.32 -4.37 7.50
CA ARG A 80 13.35 -5.80 7.14
C ARG A 80 14.41 -6.08 6.10
N ASP A 81 15.06 -7.22 6.27
CA ASP A 81 16.00 -7.81 5.32
C ASP A 81 15.22 -8.44 4.14
N CYS A 82 15.26 -7.75 2.99
CA CYS A 82 14.54 -8.11 1.78
C CYS A 82 15.02 -9.43 1.17
N SER A 83 16.26 -9.85 1.43
CA SER A 83 16.79 -11.13 0.94
C SER A 83 16.04 -12.35 1.50
N LYS A 84 15.35 -12.15 2.63
CA LYS A 84 14.52 -13.18 3.30
C LYS A 84 13.07 -13.19 2.84
N ILE A 85 12.66 -12.23 2.00
CA ILE A 85 11.31 -12.17 1.44
C ILE A 85 11.36 -12.92 0.12
N HIS A 86 10.88 -14.16 0.08
CA HIS A 86 10.89 -14.95 -1.15
C HIS A 86 9.88 -14.42 -2.18
N PRO A 87 10.12 -14.60 -3.50
CA PRO A 87 9.12 -14.27 -4.53
C PRO A 87 7.76 -14.90 -4.21
N GLY A 88 6.68 -14.13 -4.37
CA GLY A 88 5.32 -14.51 -3.97
C GLY A 88 5.00 -14.32 -2.48
N SER A 89 5.95 -13.85 -1.67
CA SER A 89 5.74 -13.56 -0.25
C SER A 89 5.63 -12.06 0.02
N ALA A 90 5.16 -11.72 1.22
CA ALA A 90 5.13 -10.37 1.71
C ALA A 90 5.74 -10.26 3.11
N ALA A 91 6.20 -9.06 3.47
CA ALA A 91 6.63 -8.75 4.82
C ALA A 91 6.07 -7.40 5.28
N TYR A 92 5.65 -7.35 6.54
CA TYR A 92 5.39 -6.11 7.24
C TYR A 92 6.70 -5.53 7.78
N ALA A 93 6.92 -4.24 7.54
CA ALA A 93 8.12 -3.52 7.94
C ALA A 93 7.81 -2.10 8.38
N ALA A 94 8.67 -1.53 9.22
CA ALA A 94 8.66 -0.11 9.51
C ALA A 94 9.53 0.62 8.48
N LEU A 95 9.10 1.81 8.07
CA LEU A 95 9.88 2.77 7.30
C LEU A 95 10.36 3.86 8.27
N LEU A 96 11.67 4.05 8.32
CA LEU A 96 12.29 5.00 9.24
C LEU A 96 12.91 6.19 8.48
N ASP A 97 13.08 7.30 9.18
CA ASP A 97 13.91 8.41 8.70
C ASP A 97 15.41 8.18 9.03
N GLU A 98 16.25 9.12 8.62
CA GLU A 98 17.69 9.11 8.87
C GLU A 98 18.10 9.12 10.35
N ASN A 99 17.19 9.48 11.27
CA ASN A 99 17.43 9.45 12.71
C ASN A 99 16.91 8.15 13.35
N GLY A 100 16.35 7.23 12.56
CA GLY A 100 15.74 5.99 13.04
C GLY A 100 14.34 6.19 13.62
N CYS A 101 13.70 7.34 13.39
CA CYS A 101 12.33 7.58 13.83
C CYS A 101 11.33 6.95 12.87
N LEU A 102 10.22 6.41 13.41
CA LEU A 102 9.14 5.84 12.61
C LEU A 102 8.46 6.91 11.76
N VAL A 103 8.45 6.71 10.44
CA VAL A 103 7.78 7.58 9.46
C VAL A 103 6.46 6.97 9.01
N ASP A 104 6.47 5.68 8.70
CA ASP A 104 5.30 4.94 8.20
C ASP A 104 5.51 3.45 8.46
N ASP A 105 4.43 2.69 8.33
CA ASP A 105 4.48 1.23 8.21
C ASP A 105 4.17 0.82 6.76
N VAL A 106 4.78 -0.29 6.33
CA VAL A 106 4.60 -0.80 4.97
C VAL A 106 4.39 -2.30 4.96
N ILE A 107 3.64 -2.77 3.98
CA ILE A 107 3.70 -4.15 3.51
C ILE A 107 4.44 -4.15 2.18
N VAL A 108 5.54 -4.90 2.12
CA VAL A 108 6.32 -5.10 0.90
C VAL A 108 6.04 -6.49 0.36
N PHE A 109 5.62 -6.58 -0.90
CA PHE A 109 5.41 -7.82 -1.63
C PHE A 109 6.57 -8.04 -2.59
N HIS A 110 7.21 -9.20 -2.52
CA HIS A 110 8.17 -9.62 -3.53
C HIS A 110 7.40 -10.32 -4.64
N LEU A 111 7.37 -9.73 -5.83
CA LEU A 111 6.61 -10.28 -6.94
C LEU A 111 7.23 -11.57 -7.45
N THR A 112 6.37 -12.50 -7.85
CA THR A 112 6.78 -13.70 -8.59
C THR A 112 7.37 -13.31 -9.96
N PRO A 113 8.14 -14.20 -10.62
CA PRO A 113 8.65 -13.94 -11.96
C PRO A 113 7.55 -13.56 -12.96
N GLN A 114 6.38 -14.21 -12.88
CA GLN A 114 5.24 -13.91 -13.74
C GLN A 114 4.65 -12.52 -13.47
N GLU A 115 4.42 -12.17 -12.20
CA GLU A 115 3.93 -10.84 -11.84
C GLU A 115 4.92 -9.75 -12.24
N ARG A 116 6.23 -10.01 -12.14
CA ARG A 116 7.26 -9.08 -12.57
C ARG A 116 7.17 -8.75 -14.05
N GLU A 117 6.87 -9.72 -14.90
CA GLU A 117 6.65 -9.49 -16.34
C GLU A 117 5.37 -8.69 -16.60
N ILE A 118 4.30 -8.94 -15.84
CA ILE A 118 3.01 -8.26 -16.01
C ILE A 118 3.09 -6.79 -15.59
N TYR A 119 3.73 -6.52 -14.45
CA TYR A 119 3.72 -5.20 -13.82
C TYR A 119 4.99 -4.37 -14.10
N ASP A 120 5.98 -4.94 -14.78
CA ASP A 120 7.30 -4.34 -14.99
C ASP A 120 7.94 -3.84 -13.67
N ALA A 121 7.82 -4.66 -12.62
CA ALA A 121 8.25 -4.35 -11.27
C ALA A 121 8.69 -5.61 -10.52
N SER A 122 9.67 -5.50 -9.63
CA SER A 122 10.08 -6.60 -8.76
C SER A 122 9.33 -6.61 -7.42
N TRP A 123 8.79 -5.45 -7.02
CA TRP A 123 8.16 -5.26 -5.72
C TRP A 123 6.88 -4.43 -5.82
N LEU A 124 5.95 -4.69 -4.91
CA LEU A 124 4.83 -3.79 -4.60
C LEU A 124 4.95 -3.34 -3.15
N ILE A 125 4.90 -2.03 -2.92
CA ILE A 125 4.91 -1.44 -1.59
C ILE A 125 3.53 -0.83 -1.30
N CYS A 126 2.93 -1.26 -0.21
CA CYS A 126 1.68 -0.74 0.34
C CYS A 126 2.00 0.10 1.58
N PHE A 127 1.80 1.42 1.50
CA PHE A 127 2.07 2.36 2.59
C PHE A 127 0.83 2.55 3.46
N GLY A 128 0.97 2.33 4.78
CA GLY A 128 -0.11 2.42 5.76
C GLY A 128 -0.70 3.83 5.85
N ALA A 129 -0.02 4.73 6.54
CA ALA A 129 -0.44 6.13 6.66
C ALA A 129 -0.17 6.95 5.39
N GLY A 130 0.68 6.47 4.49
CA GLY A 130 0.96 7.10 3.20
C GLY A 130 1.88 8.32 3.27
N PHE A 131 2.50 8.58 4.43
CA PHE A 131 3.51 9.63 4.63
C PHE A 131 4.90 9.19 4.16
N GLY A 132 5.17 7.88 4.23
CA GLY A 132 6.43 7.27 3.83
C GLY A 132 6.74 7.38 2.34
N VAL A 133 5.73 7.64 1.49
CA VAL A 133 5.92 7.80 0.03
C VAL A 133 6.94 8.89 -0.29
N ASN A 134 6.89 10.03 0.41
CA ASN A 134 7.82 11.14 0.16
C ASN A 134 9.24 10.80 0.64
N TYR A 135 9.38 10.00 1.70
CA TYR A 135 10.67 9.55 2.20
C TYR A 135 11.28 8.52 1.25
N PHE A 136 10.50 7.52 0.85
CA PHE A 136 10.91 6.52 -0.13
C PHE A 136 11.32 7.17 -1.47
N ALA A 137 10.60 8.19 -1.93
CA ALA A 137 10.93 8.91 -3.17
C ALA A 137 12.30 9.58 -3.15
N LYS A 138 12.81 10.01 -1.97
CA LYS A 138 14.16 10.59 -1.84
C LYS A 138 15.23 9.54 -2.14
N SER A 139 15.01 8.30 -1.72
CA SER A 139 15.93 7.17 -1.91
C SER A 139 16.00 6.66 -3.36
N LEU A 140 15.13 7.16 -4.26
CA LEU A 140 15.17 6.81 -5.68
C LEU A 140 16.22 7.60 -6.48
N GLN A 141 16.71 8.72 -5.95
CA GLN A 141 17.60 9.60 -6.69
C GLN A 141 18.98 8.97 -6.92
N GLY A 142 19.45 8.97 -8.17
CA GLY A 142 20.76 8.43 -8.54
C GLY A 142 20.82 6.91 -8.70
N ASN A 143 19.74 6.20 -8.39
CA ASN A 143 19.68 4.74 -8.46
C ASN A 143 19.01 4.25 -9.76
N GLN A 144 19.41 3.08 -10.24
CA GLN A 144 18.75 2.39 -11.37
C GLN A 144 17.43 1.74 -10.89
N VAL A 145 16.49 2.56 -10.41
CA VAL A 145 15.21 2.15 -9.82
C VAL A 145 14.06 2.90 -10.49
N THR A 146 12.99 2.17 -10.80
CA THR A 146 11.71 2.72 -11.25
C THR A 146 10.70 2.61 -10.11
N ALA A 147 9.86 3.62 -9.93
CA ALA A 147 8.77 3.59 -8.97
C ALA A 147 7.52 4.23 -9.58
N LYS A 148 6.39 3.50 -9.54
CA LYS A 148 5.12 3.92 -10.15
C LYS A 148 3.98 3.74 -9.16
N SER A 149 3.28 4.83 -8.84
CA SER A 149 2.05 4.78 -8.05
C SER A 149 0.92 4.06 -8.80
N ASP A 150 0.04 3.40 -8.05
CA ASP A 150 -1.15 2.75 -8.61
C ASP A 150 -2.40 3.03 -7.79
N ASP A 151 -3.38 3.67 -8.44
CA ASP A 151 -4.70 3.98 -7.89
C ASP A 151 -5.82 3.16 -8.55
N ASN A 152 -5.49 2.32 -9.54
CA ASN A 152 -6.46 1.52 -10.29
C ASN A 152 -6.62 0.10 -9.72
N ILE A 153 -6.01 -0.18 -8.57
CA ILE A 153 -6.12 -1.47 -7.87
C ILE A 153 -7.10 -1.32 -6.70
N ALA A 154 -8.21 -2.05 -6.78
CA ALA A 154 -9.05 -2.32 -5.62
C ALA A 154 -8.31 -3.27 -4.66
N CYS A 155 -8.22 -2.91 -3.39
CA CYS A 155 -7.59 -3.74 -2.37
C CYS A 155 -8.65 -4.12 -1.34
N LEU A 156 -8.95 -5.42 -1.27
CA LEU A 156 -9.96 -5.97 -0.37
C LEU A 156 -9.27 -6.90 0.63
N MET A 157 -9.57 -6.70 1.91
CA MET A 157 -9.04 -7.50 3.01
C MET A 157 -10.17 -8.34 3.61
N LEU A 158 -10.01 -9.67 3.61
CA LEU A 158 -10.91 -10.65 4.21
C LEU A 158 -10.48 -10.99 5.64
#